data_AF-A0A3B8W7W9-F1
#
_entry.id   AF-A0A3B8W7W9-F1
#
_cell.length_a   1.000
_cell.length_b   1.000
_cell.length_c   1.000
_cell.angle_alpha   90.00
_cell.angle_beta   90.00
_cell.angle_gamma   90.00
#
_symmetry.space_group_name_H-M   'P 1'
#
loop_
_entity.id
_entity.type
_entity.pdbx_description
1 polymer ?
#
loop_
_entity_poly.entity_id
_entity_poly.type
_entity_poly.pdbx_seq_one_letter_code
_entity_poly.pdbx_strand_id
1 'polypeptide(L)'
;MLKFIAKIFGTKSDRDIKRMMPLVEETKVEYAKLNNISHDQLREKTRVVQQTIADGLKSIDDQLAGLHQQIAANPETELSDKEDLFSQIDKLEGDRNKELEKVLLQVLPQAFAIVRDTARRFKENDYIEVTATEFDRLQAARHEHVKIDGDKARWYNEWVAAGNKIKWDMLHYDVQIIGGIALHEGKIAEMATGEGKTLVATFPAFLNALAKRGVHIVTVNDYLARRDSEWMGPLFQFHGLEVDCIDKHEPNTLARRNAYQADITYGTNNEFGFDYLRDNMARETGELVQRGHHYAMVDEVDSVLIDEARTPLIISGPIPRGDEHEFYDLKPRIFKVVEAQKKLVNQYLNDAKKLIGEGNEKDGGLALFRAHRSMPKHKP
;
A
#
# COMPACT_ATOMS: atom_id res chain seq x y z
N MET A 1 -21.24 -32.99 -16.05
CA MET A 1 -19.80 -33.28 -15.85
C MET A 1 -19.19 -32.55 -14.65
N LEU A 2 -19.33 -31.23 -14.49
CA LEU A 2 -18.75 -30.47 -13.36
C LEU A 2 -19.14 -30.98 -11.95
N LYS A 3 -20.42 -31.31 -11.71
CA LYS A 3 -20.88 -31.84 -10.41
C LYS A 3 -20.33 -33.24 -10.06
N PHE A 4 -19.96 -34.05 -11.06
CA PHE A 4 -19.42 -35.40 -10.83
C PHE A 4 -17.91 -35.35 -10.54
N ILE A 5 -17.18 -34.45 -11.21
CA ILE A 5 -15.76 -34.18 -10.94
C ILE A 5 -15.58 -33.55 -9.55
N ALA A 6 -16.43 -32.57 -9.17
CA ALA A 6 -16.40 -31.99 -7.82
C ALA A 6 -16.69 -33.01 -6.70
N LYS A 7 -17.50 -34.04 -6.98
CA LYS A 7 -17.80 -35.11 -6.02
C LYS A 7 -16.66 -36.11 -5.84
N ILE A 8 -15.75 -36.21 -6.81
CA ILE A 8 -14.58 -37.11 -6.78
C ILE A 8 -13.31 -36.38 -6.29
N PHE A 9 -13.16 -35.09 -6.63
CA PHE A 9 -11.93 -34.32 -6.35
C PHE A 9 -12.11 -33.17 -5.33
N GLY A 10 -13.32 -32.94 -4.82
CA GLY A 10 -13.65 -31.77 -4.02
C GLY A 10 -13.75 -30.48 -4.83
N THR A 11 -14.20 -29.40 -4.21
CA THR A 11 -14.15 -28.06 -4.78
C THR A 11 -12.73 -27.46 -4.70
N LYS A 12 -12.47 -26.37 -5.41
CA LYS A 12 -11.21 -25.61 -5.23
C LYS A 12 -11.03 -25.17 -3.76
N SER A 13 -12.12 -24.72 -3.13
CA SER A 13 -12.12 -24.31 -1.72
C SER A 13 -11.70 -25.45 -0.80
N ASP A 14 -12.26 -26.65 -0.98
CA ASP A 14 -11.90 -27.83 -0.17
C ASP A 14 -10.41 -28.17 -0.27
N ARG A 15 -9.84 -28.05 -1.47
CA ARG A 15 -8.41 -28.30 -1.70
C ARG A 15 -7.52 -27.22 -1.08
N ASP A 16 -7.91 -25.96 -1.18
CA ASP A 16 -7.19 -24.84 -0.59
C ASP A 16 -7.21 -24.93 0.94
N ILE A 17 -8.36 -25.22 1.55
CA ILE A 17 -8.48 -25.45 3.00
C ILE A 17 -7.58 -26.62 3.41
N LYS A 18 -7.64 -27.75 2.69
CA LYS A 18 -6.80 -28.91 2.98
C LYS A 18 -5.30 -28.59 2.91
N ARG A 19 -4.89 -27.69 2.01
CA ARG A 19 -3.51 -27.21 1.90
C ARG A 19 -3.10 -26.35 3.10
N MET A 20 -4.02 -25.57 3.66
CA MET A 20 -3.78 -24.69 4.81
C MET A 20 -3.80 -25.44 6.16
N MET A 21 -4.50 -26.57 6.26
CA MET A 21 -4.63 -27.33 7.51
C MET A 21 -3.31 -27.65 8.23
N PRO A 22 -2.20 -28.02 7.56
CA PRO A 22 -0.92 -28.20 8.23
C PRO A 22 -0.47 -26.97 9.03
N LEU A 23 -0.60 -25.77 8.44
CA LEU A 23 -0.27 -24.51 9.12
C LEU A 23 -1.23 -24.20 10.27
N VAL A 24 -2.51 -24.56 10.15
CA VAL A 24 -3.49 -24.43 11.24
C VAL A 24 -3.11 -25.31 12.44
N GLU A 25 -2.77 -26.57 12.18
CA GLU A 25 -2.35 -27.50 13.23
C GLU A 25 -1.02 -27.08 13.87
N GLU A 26 -0.06 -26.61 13.07
CA GLU A 26 1.19 -26.07 13.59
C GLU A 26 0.96 -24.82 14.45
N THR A 27 0.05 -23.94 14.04
CA THR A 27 -0.34 -22.75 14.83
C THR A 27 -0.92 -23.16 16.18
N LYS A 28 -1.73 -24.22 16.23
CA LYS A 28 -2.30 -24.75 17.49
C LYS A 28 -1.20 -25.35 18.38
N VAL A 29 -0.22 -26.03 17.79
CA VAL A 29 0.95 -26.56 18.51
C VAL A 29 1.80 -25.41 19.09
N GLU A 30 2.08 -24.37 18.31
CA GLU A 30 2.80 -23.18 18.80
C GLU A 30 2.02 -22.47 19.90
N TYR A 31 0.70 -22.29 19.73
CA TYR A 31 -0.18 -21.69 20.73
C TYR A 31 -0.14 -22.44 22.06
N ALA A 32 -0.17 -23.78 22.05
CA ALA A 32 -0.08 -24.59 23.26
C ALA A 32 1.23 -24.36 24.05
N LYS A 33 2.33 -24.01 23.37
CA LYS A 33 3.63 -23.69 24.02
C LYS A 33 3.59 -22.36 24.79
N LEU A 34 2.62 -21.48 24.52
CA LEU A 34 2.52 -20.14 25.11
C LEU A 34 1.73 -20.12 26.42
N ASN A 35 1.00 -21.18 26.77
CA ASN A 35 0.10 -21.22 27.92
C ASN A 35 0.77 -20.84 29.25
N ASN A 36 2.02 -21.27 29.46
CA ASN A 36 2.73 -21.15 30.74
C ASN A 36 3.88 -20.13 30.74
N ILE A 37 3.96 -19.26 29.72
CA ILE A 37 4.97 -18.21 29.69
C ILE A 37 4.42 -16.90 30.26
N SER A 38 5.28 -16.09 30.85
CA SER A 38 4.96 -14.74 31.32
C SER A 38 4.64 -13.79 30.15
N HIS A 39 4.04 -12.64 30.47
CA HIS A 39 3.73 -11.61 29.49
C HIS A 39 4.98 -11.03 28.82
N ASP A 40 6.07 -10.87 29.58
CA ASP A 40 7.38 -10.45 29.04
C ASP A 40 7.96 -11.52 28.09
N GLN A 41 7.84 -12.80 28.44
CA GLN A 41 8.26 -13.89 27.55
C GLN A 41 7.43 -13.94 26.26
N LEU A 42 6.14 -13.57 26.30
CA LEU A 42 5.32 -13.48 25.09
C LEU A 42 5.84 -12.38 24.16
N ARG A 43 6.19 -11.19 24.70
CA ARG A 43 6.84 -10.13 23.91
C ARG A 43 8.17 -10.58 23.31
N GLU A 44 8.94 -11.35 24.08
CA GLU A 44 10.21 -11.90 23.59
C GLU A 44 9.99 -12.89 22.44
N LYS A 45 8.89 -13.67 22.43
CA LYS A 45 8.54 -14.50 21.28
C LYS A 45 8.34 -13.68 20.00
N THR A 46 7.74 -12.49 20.09
CA THR A 46 7.65 -11.58 18.94
C THR A 46 9.02 -11.15 18.43
N ARG A 47 9.94 -10.81 19.34
CA ARG A 47 11.32 -10.44 18.96
C ARG A 47 12.07 -11.58 18.30
N VAL A 48 11.89 -12.82 18.77
CA VAL A 48 12.46 -14.00 18.13
C VAL A 48 11.95 -14.18 16.70
N VAL A 49 10.65 -13.95 16.47
CA VAL A 49 10.09 -13.97 15.10
C VAL A 49 10.68 -12.86 14.24
N GLN A 50 10.77 -11.63 14.74
CA GLN A 50 11.41 -10.50 14.04
C GLN A 50 12.86 -10.81 13.69
N GLN A 51 13.63 -11.40 14.62
CA GLN A 51 15.01 -11.79 14.37
C GLN A 51 15.11 -12.87 13.30
N THR A 52 14.18 -13.84 13.29
CA THR A 52 14.14 -14.91 12.27
C THR A 52 13.88 -14.32 10.87
N ILE A 53 12.98 -13.33 10.78
CA ILE A 53 12.73 -12.58 9.54
C ILE A 53 13.99 -11.83 9.10
N ALA A 54 14.64 -11.11 10.02
CA ALA A 54 15.85 -10.35 9.72
C ALA A 54 17.01 -11.26 9.27
N ASP A 55 17.22 -12.40 9.95
CA ASP A 55 18.27 -13.36 9.62
C ASP A 55 18.03 -14.00 8.24
N GLY A 56 16.78 -14.33 7.92
CA GLY A 56 16.41 -14.88 6.62
C GLY A 56 16.65 -13.91 5.45
N LEU A 57 16.57 -12.60 5.70
CA LEU A 57 16.76 -11.57 4.69
C LEU A 57 18.16 -10.96 4.67
N LYS A 58 18.97 -11.23 5.69
CA LYS A 58 20.26 -10.57 5.93
C LYS A 58 21.17 -10.55 4.70
N SER A 59 21.27 -11.67 3.99
CA SER A 59 22.13 -11.79 2.81
C SER A 59 21.75 -10.79 1.71
N ILE A 60 20.45 -10.64 1.43
CA ILE A 60 19.96 -9.71 0.40
C ILE A 60 20.02 -8.27 0.92
N ASP A 61 19.72 -8.05 2.20
CA ASP A 61 19.76 -6.73 2.84
C ASP A 61 21.18 -6.16 2.86
N ASP A 62 22.19 -6.99 3.14
CA ASP A 62 23.60 -6.59 3.08
C ASP A 62 24.01 -6.20 1.65
N GLN A 63 23.51 -6.91 0.62
CA GLN A 63 23.78 -6.59 -0.79
C GLN A 63 23.13 -5.26 -1.20
N LEU A 64 21.86 -5.04 -0.85
CA LEU A 64 21.15 -3.79 -1.10
C LEU A 64 21.84 -2.61 -0.41
N ALA A 65 22.23 -2.77 0.86
CA ALA A 65 22.96 -1.75 1.60
C ALA A 65 24.30 -1.41 0.92
N GLY A 66 25.01 -2.43 0.43
CA GLY A 66 26.26 -2.25 -0.33
C GLY A 66 26.05 -1.46 -1.63
N LEU A 67 25.00 -1.73 -2.39
CA LEU A 67 24.68 -1.00 -3.62
C LEU A 67 24.28 0.45 -3.34
N HIS A 68 23.45 0.70 -2.32
CA HIS A 68 23.09 2.06 -1.90
C HIS A 68 24.32 2.85 -1.45
N GLN A 69 25.25 2.22 -0.74
CA GLN A 69 26.49 2.86 -0.31
C GLN A 69 27.38 3.22 -1.52
N GLN A 70 27.45 2.36 -2.55
CA GLN A 70 28.19 2.67 -3.78
C GLN A 70 27.62 3.89 -4.52
N ILE A 71 26.29 4.03 -4.58
CA ILE A 71 25.63 5.19 -5.19
C ILE A 71 25.92 6.46 -4.37
N ALA A 72 25.79 6.38 -3.04
CA ALA A 72 26.02 7.53 -2.17
C ALA A 72 27.48 8.00 -2.15
N ALA A 73 28.44 7.08 -2.28
CA ALA A 73 29.87 7.40 -2.28
C ALA A 73 30.35 8.08 -3.57
N ASN A 74 29.66 7.86 -4.70
CA ASN A 74 30.05 8.38 -6.00
C ASN A 74 28.93 9.22 -6.65
N PRO A 75 28.70 10.45 -6.17
CA PRO A 75 27.65 11.32 -6.72
C PRO A 75 27.95 11.79 -8.16
N GLU A 76 29.21 11.75 -8.62
CA GLU A 76 29.62 12.16 -9.97
C GLU A 76 29.71 11.01 -11.00
N THR A 77 29.33 9.77 -10.65
CA THR A 77 29.33 8.65 -11.60
C THR A 77 28.46 8.97 -12.83
N GLU A 78 28.93 8.55 -14.01
CA GLU A 78 28.19 8.68 -15.27
C GLU A 78 26.77 8.11 -15.14
N LEU A 79 25.82 8.73 -15.86
CA LEU A 79 24.40 8.38 -15.78
C LEU A 79 24.16 6.90 -16.10
N SER A 80 24.93 6.35 -17.06
CA SER A 80 24.84 4.93 -17.47
C SER A 80 25.18 3.95 -16.34
N ASP A 81 26.22 4.23 -15.57
CA ASP A 81 26.62 3.33 -14.47
C ASP A 81 25.63 3.39 -13.29
N LYS A 82 24.98 4.55 -13.11
CA LYS A 82 23.89 4.69 -12.13
C LYS A 82 22.65 3.90 -12.56
N GLU A 83 22.30 3.90 -13.84
CA GLU A 83 21.19 3.11 -14.37
C GLU A 83 21.40 1.60 -14.12
N ASP A 84 22.61 1.09 -14.34
CA ASP A 84 22.93 -0.32 -14.08
C ASP A 84 22.83 -0.69 -12.59
N LEU A 85 23.27 0.20 -11.69
CA LEU A 85 23.14 0.00 -10.24
C LEU A 85 21.68 0.02 -9.79
N PHE A 86 20.87 0.95 -10.30
CA PHE A 86 19.43 0.99 -9.99
C PHE A 86 18.70 -0.25 -10.51
N SER A 87 19.03 -0.74 -11.71
CA SER A 87 18.46 -1.99 -12.23
C SER A 87 18.80 -3.21 -11.36
N GLN A 88 20.03 -3.25 -10.81
CA GLN A 88 20.42 -4.30 -9.85
C GLN A 88 19.64 -4.20 -8.54
N ILE A 89 19.44 -2.99 -8.02
CA ILE A 89 18.63 -2.73 -6.82
C ILE A 89 17.21 -3.22 -7.04
N ASP A 90 16.55 -2.81 -8.13
CA ASP A 90 15.17 -3.20 -8.44
C ASP A 90 15.01 -4.73 -8.51
N LYS A 91 15.98 -5.41 -9.14
CA LYS A 91 15.99 -6.87 -9.20
C LYS A 91 16.13 -7.51 -7.81
N LEU A 92 17.07 -7.00 -7.00
CA LEU A 92 17.30 -7.50 -5.64
C LEU A 92 16.10 -7.22 -4.73
N GLU A 93 15.42 -6.09 -4.87
CA GLU A 93 14.17 -5.81 -4.14
C GLU A 93 13.08 -6.82 -4.51
N GLY A 94 12.95 -7.15 -5.80
CA GLY A 94 12.05 -8.19 -6.26
C GLY A 94 12.37 -9.57 -5.68
N ASP A 95 13.64 -9.94 -5.62
CA ASP A 95 14.09 -11.21 -5.03
C ASP A 95 13.97 -11.21 -3.50
N ARG A 96 14.20 -10.07 -2.85
CA ARG A 96 13.96 -9.85 -1.41
C ARG A 96 12.50 -10.10 -1.05
N ASN A 97 11.56 -9.61 -1.86
CA ASN A 97 10.13 -9.80 -1.61
C ASN A 97 9.73 -11.28 -1.70
N LYS A 98 10.27 -12.02 -2.68
CA LYS A 98 10.04 -13.48 -2.81
C LYS A 98 10.61 -14.24 -1.61
N GLU A 99 11.79 -13.85 -1.14
CA GLU A 99 12.40 -14.50 0.03
C GLU A 99 11.63 -14.17 1.31
N LEU A 100 11.21 -12.91 1.47
CA LEU A 100 10.37 -12.48 2.58
C LEU A 100 9.08 -13.30 2.64
N GLU A 101 8.38 -13.55 1.53
CA GLU A 101 7.17 -14.39 1.51
C GLU A 101 7.44 -15.80 2.04
N LYS A 102 8.55 -16.43 1.66
CA LYS A 102 8.93 -17.76 2.18
C LYS A 102 9.19 -17.74 3.67
N VAL A 103 9.93 -16.73 4.14
CA VAL A 103 10.27 -16.59 5.57
C VAL A 103 9.02 -16.29 6.39
N LEU A 104 8.10 -15.45 5.89
CA LEU A 104 6.82 -15.16 6.54
C LEU A 104 5.96 -16.42 6.64
N LEU A 105 5.89 -17.25 5.60
CA LEU A 105 5.19 -18.54 5.67
C LEU A 105 5.81 -19.49 6.71
N GLN A 106 7.14 -19.49 6.84
CA GLN A 106 7.83 -20.29 7.85
C GLN A 106 7.50 -19.83 9.28
N VAL A 107 7.41 -18.52 9.53
CA VAL A 107 7.14 -17.98 10.87
C VAL A 107 5.65 -17.76 11.16
N LEU A 108 4.78 -18.00 10.19
CA LEU A 108 3.34 -17.77 10.28
C LEU A 108 2.73 -18.49 11.50
N PRO A 109 3.00 -19.78 11.76
CA PRO A 109 2.42 -20.47 12.91
C PRO A 109 2.77 -19.82 14.25
N GLN A 110 4.02 -19.39 14.44
CA GLN A 110 4.43 -18.68 15.66
C GLN A 110 3.76 -17.31 15.77
N ALA A 111 3.74 -16.53 14.68
CA ALA A 111 3.15 -15.20 14.68
C ALA A 111 1.64 -15.25 14.98
N PHE A 112 0.91 -16.19 14.38
CA PHE A 112 -0.53 -16.34 14.62
C PHE A 112 -0.80 -16.85 16.05
N ALA A 113 0.01 -17.78 16.56
CA ALA A 113 -0.08 -18.22 17.95
C ALA A 113 0.10 -17.06 18.94
N ILE A 114 1.06 -16.15 18.69
CA ILE A 114 1.29 -14.96 19.51
C ILE A 114 0.06 -14.06 19.54
N VAL A 115 -0.53 -13.74 18.38
CA VAL A 115 -1.74 -12.90 18.30
C VAL A 115 -2.90 -13.54 19.07
N ARG A 116 -3.12 -14.84 18.88
CA ARG A 116 -4.17 -15.60 19.57
C ARG A 116 -3.98 -15.58 21.09
N ASP A 117 -2.76 -15.81 21.56
CA ASP A 117 -2.44 -15.80 23.00
C ASP A 117 -2.53 -14.39 23.62
N THR A 118 -2.19 -13.36 22.83
CA THR A 118 -2.35 -11.97 23.25
C THR A 118 -3.83 -11.64 23.46
N ALA A 119 -4.69 -12.00 22.50
CA ALA A 119 -6.14 -11.85 22.63
C ALA A 119 -6.72 -12.61 23.83
N ARG A 120 -6.26 -13.85 24.07
CA ARG A 120 -6.62 -14.62 25.27
C ARG A 120 -6.25 -13.87 26.55
N ARG A 121 -5.02 -13.37 26.65
CA ARG A 121 -4.54 -12.67 27.86
C ARG A 121 -5.31 -11.40 28.15
N PHE A 122 -5.65 -10.60 27.13
CA PHE A 122 -6.51 -9.43 27.32
C PHE A 122 -7.92 -9.84 27.78
N LYS A 123 -8.46 -10.94 27.24
CA LYS A 123 -9.79 -11.44 27.65
C LYS A 123 -9.80 -11.94 29.11
N GLU A 124 -8.76 -12.65 29.53
CA GLU A 124 -8.71 -13.33 30.82
C GLU A 124 -8.23 -12.46 31.99
N ASN A 125 -7.65 -11.28 31.72
CA ASN A 125 -7.07 -10.41 32.74
C ASN A 125 -7.60 -8.98 32.58
N ASP A 126 -7.86 -8.27 33.68
CA ASP A 126 -8.25 -6.85 33.64
C ASP A 126 -7.11 -5.95 33.13
N TYR A 127 -5.87 -6.39 33.33
CA TYR A 127 -4.68 -5.81 32.69
C TYR A 127 -3.59 -6.86 32.54
N ILE A 128 -2.68 -6.62 31.60
CA ILE A 128 -1.46 -7.37 31.36
C ILE A 128 -0.29 -6.53 31.89
N GLU A 129 0.51 -7.07 32.81
CA GLU A 129 1.70 -6.39 33.35
C GLU A 129 2.99 -6.93 32.72
N VAL A 130 3.85 -6.01 32.31
CA VAL A 130 5.12 -6.28 31.62
C VAL A 130 6.18 -5.29 32.07
N THR A 131 7.44 -5.62 31.82
CA THR A 131 8.55 -4.68 32.04
C THR A 131 8.45 -3.51 31.05
N ALA A 132 8.44 -2.29 31.58
CA ALA A 132 8.20 -1.08 30.80
C ALA A 132 9.37 -0.76 29.86
N THR A 133 9.08 -0.70 28.57
CA THR A 133 9.97 -0.18 27.53
C THR A 133 9.75 1.31 27.31
N GLU A 134 10.61 1.95 26.50
CA GLU A 134 10.36 3.33 26.04
C GLU A 134 9.07 3.45 25.23
N PHE A 135 8.77 2.44 24.40
CA PHE A 135 7.52 2.37 23.64
C PHE A 135 6.31 2.39 24.57
N ASP A 136 6.31 1.60 25.64
CA ASP A 136 5.21 1.61 26.63
C ASP A 136 4.99 2.99 27.26
N ARG A 137 6.07 3.73 27.53
CA ARG A 137 5.99 5.09 28.09
C ARG A 137 5.40 6.08 27.10
N LEU A 138 5.73 5.95 25.81
CA LEU A 138 5.13 6.74 24.74
C LEU A 138 3.64 6.44 24.59
N GLN A 139 3.25 5.16 24.64
CA GLN A 139 1.85 4.75 24.57
C GLN A 139 1.06 5.25 25.79
N ALA A 140 1.62 5.14 27.00
CA ALA A 140 0.98 5.66 28.22
C ALA A 140 0.77 7.17 28.23
N ALA A 141 1.59 7.94 27.48
CA ALA A 141 1.41 9.38 27.33
C ALA A 141 0.23 9.72 26.39
N ARG A 142 -0.14 8.82 25.49
CA ARG A 142 -1.18 9.02 24.46
C ARG A 142 -2.49 8.31 24.79
N HIS A 143 -2.43 7.26 25.60
CA HIS A 143 -3.54 6.33 25.79
C HIS A 143 -3.76 5.99 27.26
N GLU A 144 -4.99 6.18 27.74
CA GLU A 144 -5.36 5.95 29.14
C GLU A 144 -5.33 4.46 29.56
N HIS A 145 -5.40 3.56 28.59
CA HIS A 145 -5.38 2.11 28.81
C HIS A 145 -3.97 1.54 28.98
N VAL A 146 -2.94 2.37 28.96
CA VAL A 146 -1.56 1.99 29.30
C VAL A 146 -1.11 2.86 30.47
N LYS A 147 -0.68 2.24 31.56
CA LYS A 147 -0.18 2.96 32.75
C LYS A 147 1.21 2.47 33.13
N ILE A 148 2.07 3.41 33.52
CA ILE A 148 3.42 3.12 33.99
C ILE A 148 3.44 3.20 35.52
N ASP A 149 3.97 2.15 36.15
CA ASP A 149 4.16 2.02 37.60
C ASP A 149 5.61 1.58 37.85
N GLY A 150 6.50 2.55 38.10
CA GLY A 150 7.93 2.31 38.23
C GLY A 150 8.59 1.73 36.96
N ASP A 151 9.05 0.49 37.06
CA ASP A 151 9.64 -0.30 35.96
C ASP A 151 8.62 -1.17 35.22
N LYS A 152 7.33 -1.09 35.59
CA LYS A 152 6.25 -1.88 34.98
C LYS A 152 5.32 -1.03 34.12
N ALA A 153 4.79 -1.66 33.08
CA ALA A 153 3.70 -1.14 32.26
C ALA A 153 2.50 -2.07 32.40
N ARG A 154 1.33 -1.50 32.68
CA ARG A 154 0.04 -2.20 32.75
C ARG A 154 -0.80 -1.81 31.55
N TRP A 155 -1.14 -2.81 30.74
CA TRP A 155 -2.00 -2.71 29.56
C TRP A 155 -3.38 -3.23 29.90
N TYR A 156 -4.37 -2.34 30.03
CA TYR A 156 -5.72 -2.69 30.44
C TYR A 156 -6.51 -3.34 29.30
N ASN A 157 -7.45 -4.21 29.65
CA ASN A 157 -8.32 -4.88 28.68
C ASN A 157 -9.54 -4.06 28.24
N GLU A 158 -9.64 -2.82 28.69
CA GLU A 158 -10.68 -1.89 28.28
C GLU A 158 -10.06 -0.59 27.77
N TRP A 159 -10.58 -0.07 26.67
CA TRP A 159 -10.14 1.19 26.08
C TRP A 159 -11.24 1.84 25.25
N VAL A 160 -11.02 3.11 24.89
CA VAL A 160 -11.93 3.85 24.01
C VAL A 160 -11.55 3.55 22.56
N ALA A 161 -12.54 3.15 21.75
CA ALA A 161 -12.44 3.06 20.30
C ALA A 161 -13.66 3.74 19.65
N ALA A 162 -13.39 4.67 18.74
CA ALA A 162 -14.36 5.56 18.11
C ALA A 162 -15.32 6.21 19.12
N GLY A 163 -14.78 6.66 20.26
CA GLY A 163 -15.53 7.33 21.33
C GLY A 163 -16.30 6.40 22.28
N ASN A 164 -16.33 5.09 22.02
CA ASN A 164 -17.00 4.12 22.87
C ASN A 164 -16.00 3.33 23.70
N LYS A 165 -16.29 3.14 24.99
CA LYS A 165 -15.49 2.27 25.85
C LYS A 165 -15.80 0.81 25.53
N ILE A 166 -14.80 0.07 25.08
CA ILE A 166 -14.89 -1.34 24.72
C ILE A 166 -14.06 -2.15 25.71
N LYS A 167 -14.63 -3.25 26.23
CA LYS A 167 -13.89 -4.29 26.94
C LYS A 167 -13.54 -5.42 25.98
N TRP A 168 -12.29 -5.85 25.95
CA TRP A 168 -11.84 -6.95 25.13
C TRP A 168 -12.38 -8.28 25.67
N ASP A 169 -13.30 -8.90 24.92
CA ASP A 169 -13.89 -10.22 25.27
C ASP A 169 -13.83 -11.21 24.09
N MET A 170 -12.84 -11.05 23.22
CA MET A 170 -12.70 -11.85 22.00
C MET A 170 -11.56 -12.86 22.09
N LEU A 171 -11.78 -14.03 21.49
CA LEU A 171 -10.78 -15.09 21.33
C LEU A 171 -10.89 -15.66 19.92
N HIS A 172 -9.76 -15.92 19.27
CA HIS A 172 -9.79 -16.47 17.92
C HIS A 172 -10.21 -17.94 17.88
N TYR A 173 -11.06 -18.27 16.92
CA TYR A 173 -11.46 -19.64 16.57
C TYR A 173 -10.53 -20.23 15.50
N ASP A 174 -10.50 -21.55 15.40
CA ASP A 174 -9.62 -22.25 14.43
C ASP A 174 -10.01 -21.91 12.98
N VAL A 175 -11.29 -21.68 12.69
CA VAL A 175 -11.75 -21.22 11.36
C VAL A 175 -11.21 -19.84 10.99
N GLN A 176 -10.93 -18.99 11.99
CA GLN A 176 -10.37 -17.66 11.76
C GLN A 176 -8.87 -17.73 11.44
N ILE A 177 -8.16 -18.78 11.89
CA ILE A 177 -6.78 -19.06 11.48
C ILE A 177 -6.74 -19.37 9.98
N ILE A 178 -7.69 -20.16 9.47
CA ILE A 178 -7.83 -20.44 8.03
C ILE A 178 -8.04 -19.14 7.25
N GLY A 179 -8.95 -18.27 7.71
CA GLY A 179 -9.16 -16.96 7.12
C GLY A 179 -7.90 -16.10 7.09
N GLY A 180 -7.14 -16.07 8.19
CA GLY A 180 -5.87 -15.34 8.28
C GLY A 180 -4.80 -15.86 7.31
N ILE A 181 -4.68 -17.18 7.15
CA ILE A 181 -3.76 -17.80 6.19
C ILE A 181 -4.19 -17.44 4.76
N ALA A 182 -5.48 -17.51 4.45
CA ALA A 182 -5.99 -17.15 3.13
C ALA A 182 -5.69 -15.68 2.77
N LEU A 183 -5.87 -14.77 3.72
CA LEU A 183 -5.51 -13.35 3.54
C LEU A 183 -4.00 -13.17 3.34
N HIS A 184 -3.16 -13.85 4.12
CA HIS A 184 -1.70 -13.78 3.95
C HIS A 184 -1.26 -14.29 2.56
N GLU A 185 -1.89 -15.34 2.04
CA GLU A 185 -1.66 -15.84 0.68
C GLU A 185 -2.21 -14.93 -0.44
N GLY A 186 -2.71 -13.74 -0.12
CA GLY A 186 -3.26 -12.78 -1.10
C GLY A 186 -4.59 -13.22 -1.70
N LYS A 187 -5.39 -14.02 -0.98
CA LYS A 187 -6.71 -14.49 -1.42
C LYS A 187 -7.83 -13.75 -0.70
N ILE A 188 -9.04 -13.88 -1.27
CA ILE A 188 -10.28 -13.43 -0.64
C ILE A 188 -10.73 -14.50 0.37
N ALA A 189 -10.85 -14.11 1.64
CA ALA A 189 -11.45 -14.93 2.69
C ALA A 189 -12.96 -14.62 2.79
N GLU A 190 -13.80 -15.43 2.16
CA GLU A 190 -15.26 -15.31 2.28
C GLU A 190 -15.71 -15.79 3.66
N MET A 191 -16.23 -14.88 4.48
CA MET A 191 -16.73 -15.15 5.82
C MET A 191 -18.08 -14.50 6.01
N ALA A 192 -19.02 -15.20 6.64
CA ALA A 192 -20.33 -14.65 6.93
C ALA A 192 -20.24 -13.49 7.93
N THR A 193 -21.19 -12.56 7.86
CA THR A 193 -21.28 -11.46 8.84
C THR A 193 -21.41 -12.02 10.25
N GLY A 194 -20.55 -11.53 11.16
CA GLY A 194 -20.49 -12.01 12.55
C GLY A 194 -19.39 -13.06 12.81
N GLU A 195 -18.73 -13.60 11.78
CA GLU A 195 -17.60 -14.52 11.93
C GLU A 195 -16.29 -13.84 12.39
N GLY A 196 -16.33 -12.52 12.62
CA GLY A 196 -15.21 -11.76 13.16
C GLY A 196 -14.13 -11.38 12.15
N LYS A 197 -14.50 -10.88 10.95
CA LYS A 197 -13.57 -10.39 9.91
C LYS A 197 -12.48 -9.46 10.47
N THR A 198 -12.87 -8.48 11.30
CA THR A 198 -11.94 -7.53 11.94
C THR A 198 -10.91 -8.24 12.82
N LEU A 199 -11.34 -9.26 13.57
CA LEU A 199 -10.44 -10.06 14.42
C LEU A 199 -9.53 -10.95 13.57
N VAL A 200 -10.03 -11.55 12.49
CA VAL A 200 -9.25 -12.38 11.56
C VAL A 200 -8.11 -11.58 10.94
N ALA A 201 -8.36 -10.32 10.55
CA ALA A 201 -7.37 -9.44 9.96
C ALA A 201 -6.14 -9.20 10.86
N THR A 202 -6.28 -9.36 12.18
CA THR A 202 -5.15 -9.19 13.12
C THR A 202 -4.02 -10.19 12.88
N PHE A 203 -4.32 -11.39 12.39
CA PHE A 203 -3.32 -12.41 12.09
C PHE A 203 -2.35 -11.98 10.97
N PRO A 204 -2.80 -11.78 9.72
CA PRO A 204 -1.93 -11.34 8.63
C PRO A 204 -1.40 -9.92 8.84
N ALA A 205 -2.14 -9.02 9.51
CA ALA A 205 -1.64 -7.69 9.83
C ALA A 205 -0.40 -7.77 10.71
N PHE A 206 -0.47 -8.53 11.80
CA PHE A 206 0.67 -8.71 12.70
C PHE A 206 1.86 -9.33 11.98
N LEU A 207 1.66 -10.48 11.30
CA LEU A 207 2.71 -11.20 10.61
C LEU A 207 3.45 -10.31 9.59
N ASN A 208 2.72 -9.64 8.70
CA ASN A 208 3.33 -8.80 7.67
C ASN A 208 3.95 -7.52 8.25
N ALA A 209 3.40 -6.98 9.35
CA ALA A 209 3.97 -5.82 10.04
C ALA A 209 5.34 -6.12 10.67
N LEU A 210 5.62 -7.38 11.06
CA LEU A 210 6.93 -7.78 11.58
C LEU A 210 8.06 -7.62 10.56
N ALA A 211 7.74 -7.55 9.27
CA ALA A 211 8.70 -7.28 8.19
C ALA A 211 9.09 -5.79 8.07
N LYS A 212 8.45 -4.88 8.83
CA LYS A 212 8.72 -3.44 8.87
C LYS A 212 8.65 -2.73 7.51
N ARG A 213 7.80 -3.23 6.60
CA ARG A 213 7.52 -2.63 5.29
C ARG A 213 6.15 -1.93 5.21
N GLY A 214 5.38 -1.94 6.29
CA GLY A 214 4.04 -1.35 6.37
C GLY A 214 2.94 -2.29 5.88
N VAL A 215 1.79 -2.24 6.55
CA VAL A 215 0.56 -2.93 6.17
C VAL A 215 -0.56 -1.91 6.04
N HIS A 216 -1.24 -1.87 4.90
CA HIS A 216 -2.41 -1.02 4.69
C HIS A 216 -3.70 -1.81 4.92
N ILE A 217 -4.55 -1.36 5.84
CA ILE A 217 -5.87 -1.95 6.06
C ILE A 217 -6.90 -0.95 5.53
N VAL A 218 -7.52 -1.33 4.43
CA VAL A 218 -8.46 -0.51 3.67
C VAL A 218 -9.88 -0.84 4.11
N THR A 219 -10.63 0.17 4.53
CA THR A 219 -12.06 0.05 4.87
C THR A 219 -12.90 0.97 3.99
N VAL A 220 -14.22 0.78 4.01
CA VAL A 220 -15.16 1.55 3.16
C VAL A 220 -15.46 2.97 3.66
N ASN A 221 -15.24 3.28 4.94
CA ASN A 221 -15.44 4.63 5.47
C ASN A 221 -14.49 4.95 6.63
N ASP A 222 -14.38 6.24 6.93
CA ASP A 222 -13.47 6.81 7.92
C ASP A 222 -13.79 6.36 9.35
N TYR A 223 -15.08 6.22 9.68
CA TYR A 223 -15.52 5.74 10.98
C TYR A 223 -15.02 4.31 11.24
N LEU A 224 -15.18 3.40 10.26
CA LEU A 224 -14.70 2.02 10.37
C LEU A 224 -13.17 1.97 10.44
N ALA A 225 -12.47 2.76 9.63
CA ALA A 225 -11.01 2.85 9.67
C ALA A 225 -10.52 3.26 11.08
N ARG A 226 -11.10 4.34 11.63
CA ARG A 226 -10.76 4.86 12.96
C ARG A 226 -11.12 3.86 14.05
N ARG A 227 -12.34 3.34 14.05
CA ARG A 227 -12.83 2.36 15.01
C ARG A 227 -11.93 1.13 15.05
N ASP A 228 -11.62 0.54 13.89
CA ASP A 228 -10.87 -0.71 13.84
C ASP A 228 -9.38 -0.49 14.16
N SER A 229 -8.81 0.65 13.78
CA SER A 229 -7.45 1.04 14.20
C SER A 229 -7.31 1.16 15.72
N GLU A 230 -8.29 1.75 16.39
CA GLU A 230 -8.29 1.95 17.84
C GLU A 230 -8.70 0.68 18.58
N TRP A 231 -9.60 -0.10 18.00
CA TRP A 231 -10.10 -1.32 18.61
C TRP A 231 -9.07 -2.45 18.53
N MET A 232 -8.41 -2.66 17.38
CA MET A 232 -7.38 -3.71 17.25
C MET A 232 -5.98 -3.22 17.65
N GLY A 233 -5.74 -1.91 17.65
CA GLY A 233 -4.45 -1.28 17.93
C GLY A 233 -3.68 -1.86 19.12
N PRO A 234 -4.31 -1.98 20.31
CA PRO A 234 -3.61 -2.46 21.52
C PRO A 234 -3.03 -3.87 21.41
N LEU A 235 -3.61 -4.75 20.57
CA LEU A 235 -3.02 -6.08 20.31
C LEU A 235 -1.64 -5.97 19.65
N PHE A 236 -1.47 -5.02 18.73
CA PHE A 236 -0.22 -4.81 18.00
C PHE A 236 0.76 -3.96 18.82
N GLN A 237 0.26 -2.89 19.44
CA GLN A 237 1.05 -1.97 20.26
C GLN A 237 1.61 -2.66 21.49
N PHE A 238 0.90 -3.64 22.07
CA PHE A 238 1.45 -4.48 23.13
C PHE A 238 2.77 -5.17 22.73
N HIS A 239 2.97 -5.42 21.44
CA HIS A 239 4.19 -6.02 20.87
C HIS A 239 5.18 -5.01 20.29
N GLY A 240 4.99 -3.71 20.54
CA GLY A 240 5.87 -2.64 20.05
C GLY A 240 5.68 -2.30 18.58
N LEU A 241 4.51 -2.61 18.01
CA LEU A 241 4.14 -2.17 16.67
C LEU A 241 3.30 -0.89 16.73
N GLU A 242 3.68 0.11 15.94
CA GLU A 242 2.89 1.36 15.84
C GLU A 242 1.71 1.16 14.89
N VAL A 243 0.55 1.69 15.28
CA VAL A 243 -0.69 1.63 14.51
C VAL A 243 -1.26 3.03 14.40
N ASP A 244 -1.65 3.44 13.19
CA ASP A 244 -2.31 4.72 12.98
C ASP A 244 -3.37 4.64 11.87
N CYS A 245 -4.18 5.69 11.76
CA CYS A 245 -5.21 5.82 10.74
C CYS A 245 -5.03 7.15 9.99
N ILE A 246 -4.84 7.07 8.67
CA ILE A 246 -4.57 8.25 7.84
C ILE A 246 -5.73 9.24 7.84
N ASP A 247 -6.98 8.75 7.91
CA ASP A 247 -8.19 9.57 7.95
C ASP A 247 -8.25 10.48 9.19
N LYS A 248 -7.40 10.27 10.22
CA LYS A 248 -7.26 11.15 11.39
C LYS A 248 -6.47 12.43 11.10
N HIS A 249 -5.71 12.45 10.01
CA HIS A 249 -4.70 13.46 9.74
C HIS A 249 -4.97 14.16 8.41
N GLU A 250 -4.73 15.47 8.38
CA GLU A 250 -4.88 16.24 7.15
C GLU A 250 -3.87 15.79 6.07
N PRO A 251 -4.29 15.74 4.79
CA PRO A 251 -3.42 15.54 3.62
C PRO A 251 -2.10 16.33 3.65
N ASN A 252 -1.01 15.72 3.16
CA ASN A 252 0.32 16.37 3.00
C ASN A 252 0.93 16.95 4.29
N THR A 253 0.51 16.50 5.46
CA THR A 253 1.09 16.93 6.75
C THR A 253 2.14 15.94 7.26
N LEU A 254 2.99 16.41 8.19
CA LEU A 254 3.91 15.53 8.91
C LEU A 254 3.18 14.41 9.67
N ALA A 255 2.00 14.69 10.22
CA ALA A 255 1.18 13.69 10.90
C ALA A 255 0.72 12.60 9.92
N ARG A 256 0.29 12.97 8.70
CA ARG A 256 -0.05 12.02 7.63
C ARG A 256 1.12 11.13 7.24
N ARG A 257 2.32 11.71 7.09
CA ARG A 257 3.55 10.94 6.86
C ARG A 257 3.84 9.97 8.00
N ASN A 258 3.72 10.42 9.25
CA ASN A 258 3.94 9.57 10.41
C ASN A 258 2.95 8.40 10.47
N ALA A 259 1.69 8.61 10.07
CA ALA A 259 0.69 7.55 9.97
C ALA A 259 1.07 6.46 8.95
N TYR A 260 1.67 6.85 7.82
CA TYR A 260 2.25 5.89 6.86
C TYR A 260 3.54 5.23 7.35
N GLN A 261 4.27 5.86 8.28
CA GLN A 261 5.45 5.27 8.90
C GLN A 261 5.13 4.27 10.01
N ALA A 262 3.89 4.27 10.52
CA ALA A 262 3.39 3.25 11.42
C ALA A 262 3.49 1.85 10.78
N ASP A 263 3.66 0.81 11.59
CA ASP A 263 3.80 -0.56 11.08
C ASP A 263 2.51 -1.05 10.42
N ILE A 264 1.36 -0.60 10.94
CA ILE A 264 0.03 -0.86 10.38
C ILE A 264 -0.70 0.48 10.22
N THR A 265 -1.17 0.73 9.01
CA THR A 265 -1.88 1.95 8.63
C THR A 265 -3.29 1.60 8.20
N TYR A 266 -4.28 2.08 8.93
CA TYR A 266 -5.69 2.01 8.54
C TYR A 266 -6.06 3.21 7.68
N GLY A 267 -7.00 3.01 6.76
CA GLY A 267 -7.63 4.12 6.08
C GLY A 267 -8.67 3.74 5.05
N THR A 268 -9.28 4.73 4.43
CA THR A 268 -10.19 4.51 3.31
C THR A 268 -9.46 4.35 1.98
N ASN A 269 -10.06 3.61 1.06
CA ASN A 269 -9.57 3.41 -0.31
C ASN A 269 -9.30 4.76 -1.01
N ASN A 270 -10.20 5.73 -0.82
CA ASN A 270 -10.09 7.07 -1.39
C ASN A 270 -8.86 7.81 -0.86
N GLU A 271 -8.65 7.78 0.46
CA GLU A 271 -7.52 8.46 1.09
C GLU A 271 -6.18 7.86 0.65
N PHE A 272 -6.06 6.52 0.62
CA PHE A 272 -4.86 5.86 0.08
C PHE A 272 -4.59 6.21 -1.38
N GLY A 273 -5.63 6.21 -2.22
CA GLY A 273 -5.50 6.54 -3.64
C GLY A 273 -5.18 8.01 -3.90
N PHE A 274 -5.79 8.94 -3.17
CA PHE A 274 -5.50 10.37 -3.29
C PHE A 274 -4.12 10.74 -2.75
N ASP A 275 -3.63 10.11 -1.68
CA ASP A 275 -2.24 10.27 -1.24
C ASP A 275 -1.26 9.82 -2.33
N TYR A 276 -1.52 8.67 -2.97
CA TYR A 276 -0.70 8.21 -4.09
C TYR A 276 -0.68 9.22 -5.25
N LEU A 277 -1.84 9.76 -5.63
CA LEU A 277 -1.92 10.77 -6.69
C LEU A 277 -1.21 12.08 -6.28
N ARG A 278 -1.35 12.52 -5.03
CA ARG A 278 -0.67 13.72 -4.50
C ARG A 278 0.83 13.55 -4.45
N ASP A 279 1.32 12.39 -4.03
CA ASP A 279 2.74 12.06 -4.02
C ASP A 279 3.35 12.11 -5.43
N ASN A 280 2.61 11.70 -6.46
CA ASN A 280 3.04 11.79 -7.86
C ASN A 280 2.95 13.22 -8.46
N MET A 281 2.44 14.19 -7.71
CA MET A 281 2.46 15.62 -8.06
C MET A 281 3.38 16.44 -7.15
N ALA A 282 4.04 15.80 -6.17
CA ALA A 282 4.97 16.45 -5.27
C ALA A 282 6.17 17.02 -6.04
N ARG A 283 6.69 18.15 -5.56
CA ARG A 283 7.83 18.85 -6.18
C ARG A 283 9.15 18.37 -5.62
N GLU A 284 9.13 17.89 -4.38
CA GLU A 284 10.31 17.41 -3.67
C GLU A 284 10.00 16.12 -2.91
N THR A 285 11.03 15.30 -2.70
CA THR A 285 10.90 14.04 -1.96
C THR A 285 10.48 14.25 -0.51
N GLY A 286 10.79 15.42 0.05
CA GLY A 286 10.39 15.86 1.38
C GLY A 286 8.90 16.16 1.54
N GLU A 287 8.09 16.14 0.47
CA GLU A 287 6.63 16.30 0.48
C GLU A 287 5.89 14.95 0.47
N LEU A 288 6.54 13.86 0.06
CA LEU A 288 5.93 12.53 -0.06
C LEU A 288 5.42 12.03 1.30
N VAL A 289 4.23 11.43 1.33
CA VAL A 289 3.66 10.86 2.56
C VAL A 289 3.70 9.34 2.60
N GLN A 290 3.55 8.66 1.46
CA GLN A 290 3.63 7.20 1.39
C GLN A 290 5.08 6.71 1.38
N ARG A 291 5.28 5.42 1.67
CA ARG A 291 6.60 4.76 1.72
C ARG A 291 6.72 3.48 0.87
N GLY A 292 5.72 3.21 0.03
CA GLY A 292 5.60 2.01 -0.81
C GLY A 292 4.30 1.23 -0.56
N HIS A 293 4.04 0.21 -1.39
CA HIS A 293 2.81 -0.61 -1.35
C HIS A 293 3.15 -2.09 -1.11
N HIS A 294 3.49 -2.43 0.13
CA HIS A 294 3.97 -3.78 0.46
C HIS A 294 2.85 -4.82 0.58
N TYR A 295 1.88 -4.56 1.46
CA TYR A 295 0.76 -5.46 1.70
C TYR A 295 -0.49 -4.65 2.03
N ALA A 296 -1.59 -4.94 1.35
CA ALA A 296 -2.87 -4.28 1.56
C ALA A 296 -3.97 -5.31 1.77
N MET A 297 -4.77 -5.12 2.81
CA MET A 297 -5.99 -5.90 3.05
C MET A 297 -7.18 -4.99 2.84
N VAL A 298 -8.15 -5.44 2.06
CA VAL A 298 -9.35 -4.68 1.73
C VAL A 298 -10.54 -5.34 2.39
N ASP A 299 -11.11 -4.66 3.38
CA ASP A 299 -12.41 -5.05 3.96
C ASP A 299 -13.54 -4.64 3.03
N GLU A 300 -14.60 -5.46 2.99
CA GLU A 300 -15.71 -5.35 2.01
C GLU A 300 -15.20 -5.16 0.58
N VAL A 301 -14.36 -6.12 0.14
CA VAL A 301 -13.64 -6.09 -1.13
C VAL A 301 -14.53 -5.95 -2.38
N ASP A 302 -15.76 -6.45 -2.32
CA ASP A 302 -16.76 -6.28 -3.38
C ASP A 302 -17.17 -4.81 -3.52
N SER A 303 -17.43 -4.14 -2.41
CA SER A 303 -17.77 -2.72 -2.39
C SER A 303 -16.62 -1.87 -2.96
N VAL A 304 -15.38 -2.13 -2.53
CA VAL A 304 -14.22 -1.33 -2.94
C VAL A 304 -13.75 -1.66 -4.36
N LEU A 305 -13.50 -2.94 -4.68
CA LEU A 305 -12.86 -3.35 -5.94
C LEU A 305 -13.85 -3.62 -7.09
N ILE A 306 -15.16 -3.66 -6.82
CA ILE A 306 -16.18 -3.84 -7.87
C ILE A 306 -17.06 -2.59 -7.97
N ASP A 307 -17.71 -2.18 -6.88
CA ASP A 307 -18.71 -1.11 -6.93
C ASP A 307 -18.09 0.28 -7.07
N GLU A 308 -17.09 0.60 -6.25
CA GLU A 308 -16.42 1.91 -6.27
C GLU A 308 -15.41 2.05 -7.40
N ALA A 309 -14.77 0.94 -7.81
CA ALA A 309 -13.80 0.90 -8.92
C ALA A 309 -14.38 1.30 -10.29
N ARG A 310 -15.71 1.51 -10.39
CA ARG A 310 -16.37 2.03 -11.60
C ARG A 310 -16.02 3.48 -11.92
N THR A 311 -15.61 4.26 -10.93
CA THR A 311 -15.26 5.69 -11.11
C THR A 311 -13.79 5.91 -10.77
N PRO A 312 -12.99 6.55 -11.64
CA PRO A 312 -11.60 6.83 -11.33
C PRO A 312 -11.46 7.92 -10.25
N LEU A 313 -10.39 7.85 -9.47
CA LEU A 313 -9.99 8.93 -8.57
C LEU A 313 -9.39 10.08 -9.39
N ILE A 314 -9.96 11.28 -9.25
CA ILE A 314 -9.57 12.47 -10.02
C ILE A 314 -9.22 13.60 -9.06
N ILE A 315 -7.99 14.11 -9.17
CA ILE A 315 -7.63 15.40 -8.58
C ILE A 315 -7.91 16.49 -9.62
N SER A 316 -8.73 17.46 -9.23
CA SER A 316 -8.99 18.66 -10.03
C SER A 316 -8.65 19.90 -9.21
N GLY A 317 -8.22 20.95 -9.89
CA GLY A 317 -7.90 22.23 -9.28
C GLY A 317 -8.44 23.39 -10.13
N PRO A 318 -8.74 24.54 -9.51
CA PRO A 318 -9.19 25.71 -10.24
C PRO A 318 -8.08 26.20 -11.18
N ILE A 319 -8.46 26.68 -12.38
CA ILE A 319 -7.53 27.32 -13.31
C ILE A 319 -7.33 28.77 -12.85
N PRO A 320 -6.11 29.18 -12.47
CA PRO A 320 -5.83 30.57 -12.18
C PRO A 320 -6.03 31.38 -13.45
N ARG A 321 -7.02 32.31 -13.44
CA ARG A 321 -7.52 33.09 -14.59
C ARG A 321 -8.42 32.33 -15.57
N GLY A 322 -9.37 31.54 -15.06
CA GLY A 322 -10.40 30.90 -15.90
C GLY A 322 -11.21 31.87 -16.79
N ASP A 323 -11.25 33.16 -16.43
CA ASP A 323 -11.92 34.21 -17.19
C ASP A 323 -11.04 34.82 -18.31
N GLU A 324 -9.73 34.56 -18.32
CA GLU A 324 -8.82 35.00 -19.40
C GLU A 324 -8.93 34.04 -20.59
N HIS A 325 -9.75 34.41 -21.57
CA HIS A 325 -9.94 33.64 -22.78
C HIS A 325 -8.88 33.96 -23.85
N GLU A 326 -7.63 33.51 -23.63
CA GLU A 326 -6.52 33.69 -24.59
C GLU A 326 -6.87 33.19 -26.00
N PHE A 327 -7.78 32.22 -26.11
CA PHE A 327 -8.31 31.76 -27.40
C PHE A 327 -8.90 32.91 -28.24
N TYR A 328 -9.68 33.81 -27.64
CA TYR A 328 -10.28 34.92 -28.38
C TYR A 328 -9.25 35.97 -28.79
N ASP A 329 -8.18 36.13 -28.02
CA ASP A 329 -7.10 37.07 -28.32
C ASP A 329 -6.13 36.54 -29.38
N LEU A 330 -5.80 35.24 -29.31
CA LEU A 330 -4.85 34.59 -30.21
C LEU A 330 -5.50 34.20 -31.54
N LYS A 331 -6.77 33.82 -31.55
CA LYS A 331 -7.48 33.36 -32.77
C LYS A 331 -7.36 34.36 -33.92
N PRO A 332 -7.59 35.68 -33.77
CA PRO A 332 -7.44 36.64 -34.87
C PRO A 332 -6.00 36.72 -35.40
N ARG A 333 -4.99 36.62 -34.52
CA ARG A 333 -3.57 36.66 -34.91
C ARG A 333 -3.17 35.40 -35.68
N ILE A 334 -3.54 34.23 -35.15
CA ILE A 334 -3.31 32.94 -35.81
C ILE A 334 -4.05 32.87 -37.14
N PHE A 335 -5.29 33.36 -37.20
CA PHE A 335 -6.07 33.40 -38.43
C PHE A 335 -5.39 34.21 -39.54
N LYS A 336 -4.77 35.36 -39.21
CA LYS A 336 -3.99 36.14 -40.19
C LYS A 336 -2.82 35.34 -40.77
N VAL A 337 -2.12 34.58 -39.93
CA VAL A 337 -0.99 33.73 -40.38
C VAL A 337 -1.49 32.61 -41.28
N VAL A 338 -2.57 31.93 -40.89
CA VAL A 338 -3.19 30.85 -41.67
C VAL A 338 -3.67 31.37 -43.03
N GLU A 339 -4.30 32.55 -43.08
CA GLU A 339 -4.74 33.16 -44.33
C GLU A 339 -3.56 33.57 -45.23
N ALA A 340 -2.49 34.13 -44.67
CA ALA A 340 -1.27 34.43 -45.43
C ALA A 340 -0.64 33.16 -46.02
N GLN A 341 -0.58 32.07 -45.23
CA GLN A 341 -0.10 30.77 -45.68
C GLN A 341 -0.96 30.21 -46.82
N LYS A 342 -2.29 30.24 -46.70
CA LYS A 342 -3.20 29.78 -47.76
C LYS A 342 -3.00 30.55 -49.06
N LYS A 343 -2.85 31.88 -48.99
CA LYS A 343 -2.58 32.71 -50.17
C LYS A 343 -1.28 32.30 -50.86
N LEU A 344 -0.21 32.11 -50.09
CA LEU A 344 1.09 31.69 -50.62
C LEU A 344 1.03 30.29 -51.24
N VAL A 345 0.34 29.33 -50.60
CA VAL A 345 0.13 27.98 -51.16
C VAL A 345 -0.63 28.03 -52.48
N ASN A 346 -1.70 28.83 -52.57
CA ASN A 346 -2.46 28.98 -53.80
C ASN A 346 -1.61 29.60 -54.92
N GLN A 347 -0.73 30.54 -54.60
CA GLN A 347 0.22 31.09 -55.55
C GLN A 347 1.17 30.00 -56.08
N TYR A 348 1.80 29.23 -55.19
CA TYR A 348 2.68 28.12 -55.60
C TYR A 348 1.96 27.07 -56.46
N LEU A 349 0.68 26.77 -56.18
CA LEU A 349 -0.12 25.86 -57.00
C LEU A 349 -0.39 26.42 -58.40
N ASN A 350 -0.66 27.72 -58.52
CA ASN A 350 -0.88 28.37 -59.80
C ASN A 350 0.41 28.47 -60.62
N ASP A 351 1.52 28.83 -59.99
CA ASP A 351 2.84 28.89 -60.62
C ASP A 351 3.26 27.51 -61.12
N ALA A 352 3.05 26.46 -60.30
CA ALA A 352 3.29 25.08 -60.69
C ALA A 352 2.50 24.69 -61.94
N LYS A 353 1.19 24.96 -61.98
CA LYS A 353 0.32 24.67 -63.13
C LYS A 353 0.80 25.39 -64.40
N LYS A 354 1.14 26.68 -64.29
CA LYS A 354 1.60 27.49 -65.43
C LYS A 354 2.93 26.98 -65.98
N LEU A 355 3.94 26.84 -65.13
CA LEU A 355 5.29 26.47 -65.54
C LEU A 355 5.35 25.05 -66.13
N ILE A 356 4.59 24.11 -65.56
CA ILE A 356 4.47 22.75 -66.13
C ILE A 356 3.77 22.82 -67.50
N GLY A 357 2.71 23.62 -67.65
CA GLY A 357 2.01 23.81 -68.94
C GLY A 357 2.89 24.46 -70.03
N GLU A 358 3.88 25.26 -69.64
CA GLU A 358 4.88 25.88 -70.54
C GLU A 358 6.08 24.96 -70.84
N GLY A 359 6.11 23.74 -70.30
CA GLY A 359 7.19 22.76 -70.49
C GLY A 359 8.40 22.94 -69.55
N ASN A 360 8.35 23.87 -68.59
CA ASN A 360 9.38 24.03 -67.56
C ASN A 360 9.06 23.16 -66.33
N GLU A 361 9.30 21.86 -66.46
CA GLU A 361 8.98 20.86 -65.43
C GLU A 361 9.78 21.04 -64.13
N LYS A 362 11.02 21.54 -64.21
CA LYS A 362 11.90 21.68 -63.04
C LYS A 362 11.39 22.74 -62.07
N ASP A 363 11.14 23.95 -62.56
CA ASP A 363 10.67 25.05 -61.72
C ASP A 363 9.21 24.87 -61.32
N GLY A 364 8.39 24.31 -62.22
CA GLY A 364 7.02 23.92 -61.91
C GLY A 364 6.92 22.83 -60.83
N GLY A 365 7.80 21.83 -60.88
CA GLY A 365 7.92 20.79 -59.84
C GLY A 365 8.37 21.34 -58.49
N LEU A 366 9.30 22.30 -58.47
CA LEU A 366 9.72 22.98 -57.25
C LEU A 366 8.57 23.79 -56.61
N ALA A 367 7.81 24.53 -57.41
CA ALA A 367 6.62 25.25 -56.93
C ALA A 367 5.57 24.28 -56.35
N LEU A 368 5.33 23.14 -57.01
CA LEU A 368 4.39 22.12 -56.52
C LEU A 368 4.86 21.52 -55.18
N PHE A 369 6.15 21.23 -55.05
CA PHE A 369 6.72 20.73 -53.81
C PHE A 369 6.60 21.74 -52.65
N ARG A 370 6.83 23.04 -52.93
CA ARG A 370 6.63 24.12 -51.95
C ARG A 370 5.18 24.22 -51.51
N ALA A 371 4.22 24.12 -52.44
CA ALA A 371 2.79 24.08 -52.11
C ALA A 371 2.47 22.90 -51.19
N HIS A 372 2.91 21.69 -51.55
CA HIS A 372 2.69 20.48 -50.77
C HIS A 372 3.26 20.58 -49.35
N ARG A 373 4.49 21.09 -49.19
CA ARG A 373 5.12 21.28 -47.87
C ARG A 373 4.45 22.36 -47.03
N SER A 374 3.81 23.35 -47.65
CA SER A 374 3.25 24.52 -47.00
C SER A 374 1.74 24.44 -46.72
N MET A 375 1.06 23.36 -47.13
CA MET A 375 -0.35 23.18 -46.80
C MET A 375 -0.54 23.06 -45.28
N PRO A 376 -1.57 23.71 -44.70
CA PRO A 376 -1.97 23.45 -43.32
C PRO A 376 -2.26 21.95 -43.15
N LYS A 377 -1.48 21.28 -42.29
CA LYS A 377 -1.55 19.81 -42.11
C LYS A 377 -2.77 19.36 -41.31
N HIS A 378 -3.36 20.26 -40.53
CA HIS A 378 -4.57 20.01 -39.76
C HIS A 378 -5.75 20.73 -40.42
N LYS A 379 -6.81 19.98 -40.74
CA LYS A 379 -8.11 20.57 -41.05
C LYS A 379 -8.86 20.69 -39.71
N PRO A 380 -9.36 21.87 -39.33
CA PRO A 380 -10.16 22.02 -38.12
C PRO A 380 -11.47 21.24 -38.20
#